data_AF-A0AAU6VM79-F1
#
_entry.id   AF-A0AAU6VM79-F1
#
_cell.length_a   1.000
_cell.length_b   1.000
_cell.length_c   1.000
_cell.angle_alpha   90.00
_cell.angle_beta   90.00
_cell.angle_gamma   90.00
#
_symmetry.space_group_name_H-M   'P 1'
#
loop_
_entity.id
_entity.type
_entity.pdbx_description
1 polymer ?
#
loop_
_entity_poly.entity_id
_entity_poly.type
_entity_poly.pdbx_seq_one_letter_code
_entity_poly.pdbx_strand_id
1 'polypeptide(L)'
;MINDLPLEHSSYHCVSTIETIEDSVFNLNSVIWDLKQNSEKSLIYFINSTQEIVHKELSELNLKGFFCSAYVRSDWFDDFGGNADLLSGDKHTESDVFVQILANAKSRLRQEYINFRNSAADLLIEQYLAEGVFPEMKGDNVVLNEFHRKQLISTIKTIYEAEPSVFSKQLNKSQKKILIKLLDRIVQSNRLSELFDVLDGVVSLTEDDMSRISNLLQRTSLENITKTVEHIRDRLDIIQNLKSLIYQHQRFALEVPHIQKCIECNLWLFGEKYHLLTSEEDKFEQALRNLLEFHKKDNYYNKEPIIHPDKNKEMDLFIAQKGFRVGDDDKKYFHHVVIELKRPSIKLGDKELQQIKTYKNVIANEPQFQDENSLWDFVLIGNEISDSKITAADLRSDLESNKIHGEPGLVQKTGNYRIIVKTWKQILNEFELRYNDISNRFSLKEIEIVSETPDQLTKDIKKLSESAL
;
A
#
# COMPACT_ATOMS: atom_id res chain seq x y z
N MET A 1 -45.69 -23.98 37.27
CA MET A 1 -45.39 -25.38 37.66
C MET A 1 -45.73 -26.27 36.49
N ILE A 2 -44.91 -27.28 36.20
CA ILE A 2 -45.23 -28.45 35.36
C ILE A 2 -44.75 -29.65 36.19
N ASN A 3 -45.59 -30.69 36.34
CA ASN A 3 -45.30 -31.90 37.15
C ASN A 3 -44.84 -31.59 38.59
N ASP A 4 -45.61 -30.78 39.33
CA ASP A 4 -45.39 -30.50 40.76
C ASP A 4 -44.01 -29.93 41.15
N LEU A 5 -43.24 -29.43 40.19
CA LEU A 5 -42.01 -28.69 40.44
C LEU A 5 -42.24 -27.17 40.33
N PRO A 6 -41.79 -26.37 41.33
CA PRO A 6 -41.83 -24.92 41.25
C PRO A 6 -40.92 -24.45 40.12
N LEU A 7 -41.46 -23.61 39.24
CA LEU A 7 -40.64 -22.86 38.29
C LEU A 7 -39.98 -21.72 39.08
N GLU A 8 -38.67 -21.78 39.30
CA GLU A 8 -37.93 -20.62 39.80
C GLU A 8 -37.99 -19.51 38.76
N HIS A 9 -38.69 -18.43 39.10
CA HIS A 9 -38.87 -17.26 38.24
C HIS A 9 -37.64 -16.36 38.29
N SER A 10 -36.67 -16.60 37.41
CA SER A 10 -35.71 -15.58 36.98
C SER A 10 -36.14 -15.06 35.59
N SER A 11 -36.56 -13.80 35.56
CA SER A 11 -36.70 -12.91 34.39
C SER A 11 -37.14 -13.55 33.06
N TYR A 12 -38.41 -13.95 32.91
CA TYR A 12 -38.94 -14.33 31.60
C TYR A 12 -39.64 -13.14 30.93
N HIS A 13 -39.30 -12.86 29.67
CA HIS A 13 -40.10 -11.96 28.85
C HIS A 13 -41.28 -12.74 28.27
N CYS A 14 -42.47 -12.50 28.83
CA CYS A 14 -43.72 -13.00 28.29
C CYS A 14 -44.36 -11.92 27.42
N VAL A 15 -44.66 -12.26 26.17
CA VAL A 15 -45.51 -11.40 25.33
C VAL A 15 -46.79 -12.15 25.00
N SER A 16 -47.91 -11.56 25.41
CA SER A 16 -49.25 -12.07 25.17
C SER A 16 -49.89 -11.36 23.98
N THR A 17 -50.62 -12.09 23.16
CA THR A 17 -51.37 -11.56 22.03
C THR A 17 -52.66 -12.36 21.88
N ILE A 18 -53.73 -11.70 21.45
CA ILE A 18 -55.00 -12.33 21.15
C ILE A 18 -55.17 -12.34 19.64
N GLU A 19 -55.36 -13.51 19.07
CA GLU A 19 -55.65 -13.72 17.66
C GLU A 19 -57.10 -14.20 17.52
N THR A 20 -57.77 -13.83 16.44
CA THR A 20 -59.14 -14.29 16.16
C THR A 20 -59.17 -14.91 14.76
N ILE A 21 -59.56 -16.17 14.66
CA ILE A 21 -59.61 -16.94 13.41
C ILE A 21 -60.97 -17.65 13.38
N GLU A 22 -61.76 -17.42 12.32
CA GLU A 22 -63.08 -18.04 12.12
C GLU A 22 -63.95 -18.04 13.39
N ASP A 23 -64.11 -16.86 13.98
CA ASP A 23 -64.88 -16.59 15.21
C ASP A 23 -64.35 -17.22 16.52
N SER A 24 -63.23 -17.95 16.45
CA SER A 24 -62.55 -18.54 17.61
C SER A 24 -61.42 -17.64 18.11
N VAL A 25 -61.29 -17.50 19.43
CA VAL A 25 -60.29 -16.62 20.06
C VAL A 25 -59.11 -17.45 20.57
N PHE A 26 -57.90 -17.07 20.18
CA PHE A 26 -56.67 -17.72 20.56
C PHE A 26 -55.79 -16.78 21.38
N ASN A 27 -55.45 -17.17 22.60
CA ASN A 27 -54.49 -16.46 23.43
C ASN A 27 -53.11 -17.06 23.23
N LEU A 28 -52.22 -16.29 22.61
CA LEU A 28 -50.87 -16.69 22.27
C LEU A 28 -49.87 -16.01 23.20
N ASN A 29 -49.13 -16.81 23.96
CA ASN A 29 -48.07 -16.35 24.85
C ASN A 29 -46.73 -16.92 24.43
N SER A 30 -45.76 -16.07 24.09
CA SER A 30 -44.37 -16.48 23.86
C SER A 30 -43.53 -16.23 25.10
N VAL A 31 -42.68 -17.19 25.45
CA VAL A 31 -41.73 -17.11 26.56
C VAL A 31 -40.32 -17.29 26.01
N ILE A 32 -39.44 -16.34 26.36
CA ILE A 32 -38.00 -16.40 26.10
C ILE A 32 -37.30 -16.73 27.41
N TRP A 33 -36.47 -17.76 27.41
CA TRP A 33 -35.74 -18.25 28.57
C TRP A 33 -34.28 -17.79 28.54
N ASP A 34 -33.78 -17.28 29.67
CA ASP A 34 -32.39 -16.82 29.81
C ASP A 34 -31.37 -17.96 29.76
N LEU A 35 -31.77 -19.17 30.12
CA LEU A 35 -30.93 -20.37 30.17
C LEU A 35 -31.65 -21.56 29.54
N LYS A 36 -30.86 -22.51 29.05
CA LYS A 36 -31.37 -23.78 28.52
C LYS A 36 -32.06 -24.55 29.63
N GLN A 37 -33.39 -24.60 29.58
CA GLN A 37 -34.19 -25.42 30.50
C GLN A 37 -33.90 -26.91 30.24
N ASN A 38 -33.66 -27.67 31.32
CA ASN A 38 -33.27 -29.09 31.37
C ASN A 38 -33.81 -29.95 30.23
N SER A 39 -33.06 -30.05 29.12
CA SER A 39 -33.34 -30.89 27.93
C SER A 39 -34.65 -30.61 27.16
N GLU A 40 -35.41 -29.57 27.49
CA GLU A 40 -36.61 -29.22 26.72
C GLU A 40 -36.25 -28.60 25.36
N LYS A 41 -36.88 -29.11 24.30
CA LYS A 41 -36.80 -28.55 22.94
C LYS A 41 -37.66 -27.29 22.87
N SER A 42 -37.33 -26.36 21.98
CA SER A 42 -38.22 -25.23 21.69
C SER A 42 -39.50 -25.74 21.02
N LEU A 43 -40.62 -25.67 21.76
CA LEU A 43 -41.91 -26.21 21.37
C LEU A 43 -42.99 -25.12 21.38
N ILE A 44 -44.01 -25.34 20.55
CA ILE A 44 -45.27 -24.61 20.55
C ILE A 44 -46.32 -25.56 21.14
N TYR A 45 -46.89 -25.17 22.27
CA TYR A 45 -47.87 -25.96 23.03
C TYR A 45 -49.27 -25.45 22.75
N PHE A 46 -50.18 -26.36 22.39
CA PHE A 46 -51.60 -26.05 22.17
C PHE A 46 -52.41 -26.59 23.35
N ILE A 47 -53.20 -25.70 23.96
CA ILE A 47 -53.82 -25.93 25.26
C ILE A 47 -55.32 -25.63 25.17
N ASN A 48 -56.14 -26.56 25.64
CA ASN A 48 -57.59 -26.44 25.67
C ASN A 48 -58.11 -25.64 26.89
N SER A 49 -59.43 -25.52 27.02
CA SER A 49 -60.07 -24.77 28.12
C SER A 49 -59.86 -25.41 29.49
N THR A 50 -59.62 -26.73 29.56
CA THR A 50 -59.30 -27.48 30.79
C THR A 50 -57.84 -27.38 31.23
N GLN A 51 -57.02 -26.61 30.51
CA GLN A 51 -55.57 -26.44 30.71
C GLN A 51 -54.71 -27.66 30.37
N GLU A 52 -55.24 -28.60 29.59
CA GLU A 52 -54.52 -29.77 29.11
C GLU A 52 -53.81 -29.46 27.79
N ILE A 53 -52.59 -29.97 27.64
CA ILE A 53 -51.84 -29.83 26.39
C ILE A 53 -52.35 -30.90 25.42
N VAL A 54 -53.12 -30.47 24.41
CA VAL A 54 -53.71 -31.37 23.41
C VAL A 54 -52.75 -31.69 22.26
N HIS A 55 -51.80 -30.78 21.96
CA HIS A 55 -50.84 -30.97 20.88
C HIS A 55 -49.55 -30.17 21.11
N LYS A 56 -48.46 -30.60 20.47
CA LYS A 56 -47.16 -29.93 20.52
C LYS A 56 -46.48 -29.94 19.15
N GLU A 57 -45.94 -28.81 18.75
CA GLU A 57 -45.16 -28.66 17.52
C GLU A 57 -43.75 -28.17 17.82
N LEU A 58 -42.78 -28.59 16.99
CA LEU A 58 -41.41 -28.07 17.09
C LEU A 58 -41.35 -26.64 16.54
N SER A 59 -40.71 -25.75 17.30
CA SER A 59 -40.29 -24.46 16.79
C SER A 59 -39.12 -24.62 15.83
N GLU A 60 -39.12 -23.84 14.76
CA GLU A 60 -38.02 -23.74 13.79
C GLU A 60 -36.74 -23.13 14.38
N LEU A 61 -36.84 -22.58 15.60
CA LEU A 61 -35.75 -21.96 16.33
C LEU A 61 -35.06 -22.92 17.30
N ASN A 62 -35.50 -24.18 17.37
CA ASN A 62 -34.86 -25.21 18.18
C ASN A 62 -33.38 -25.37 17.77
N LEU A 63 -32.50 -25.50 18.76
CA LEU A 63 -31.04 -25.61 18.60
C LEU A 63 -30.30 -24.37 18.05
N LYS A 64 -30.98 -23.23 17.83
CA LYS A 64 -30.34 -21.98 17.36
C LYS A 64 -29.77 -21.09 18.48
N GLY A 65 -29.53 -21.64 19.66
CA GLY A 65 -29.07 -20.89 20.84
C GLY A 65 -30.09 -19.87 21.39
N PHE A 66 -31.35 -19.94 20.93
CA PHE A 66 -32.47 -19.12 21.38
C PHE A 66 -33.52 -20.01 22.03
N PHE A 67 -33.57 -19.96 23.37
CA PHE A 67 -34.45 -20.82 24.15
C PHE A 67 -35.83 -20.17 24.23
N CYS A 68 -36.73 -20.57 23.34
CA CYS A 68 -38.09 -20.05 23.29
C CYS A 68 -39.13 -21.17 23.32
N SER A 69 -40.30 -20.83 23.88
CA SER A 69 -41.51 -21.65 23.83
C SER A 69 -42.71 -20.75 23.54
N ALA A 70 -43.73 -21.28 22.88
CA ALA A 70 -45.01 -20.59 22.72
C ALA A 70 -46.16 -21.43 23.27
N TYR A 71 -47.16 -20.78 23.84
CA TYR A 71 -48.35 -21.39 24.42
C TYR A 71 -49.57 -20.76 23.78
N VAL A 72 -50.34 -21.56 23.05
CA VAL A 72 -51.57 -21.16 22.38
C VAL A 72 -52.75 -21.77 23.13
N ARG A 73 -53.61 -20.93 23.69
CA ARG A 73 -54.79 -21.33 24.47
C ARG A 73 -56.07 -20.92 23.76
N SER A 74 -57.01 -21.85 23.62
CA SER A 74 -58.33 -21.58 23.05
C SER A 74 -59.32 -22.70 23.45
N ASP A 75 -60.59 -22.35 23.57
CA ASP A 75 -61.71 -23.29 23.66
C ASP A 75 -61.90 -24.09 22.36
N TRP A 76 -61.42 -23.57 21.23
CA TRP A 76 -61.40 -24.30 19.97
C TRP A 76 -60.71 -25.67 20.11
N PHE A 77 -59.70 -25.79 20.97
CA PHE A 77 -58.94 -27.02 21.20
C PHE A 77 -59.66 -28.08 22.05
N ASP A 78 -60.86 -27.81 22.58
CA ASP A 78 -61.58 -28.75 23.46
C ASP A 78 -61.93 -30.07 22.75
N ASP A 79 -62.20 -30.02 21.44
CA ASP A 79 -62.51 -31.19 20.60
C ASP A 79 -61.37 -31.51 19.61
N PHE A 80 -60.13 -31.16 19.93
CA PHE A 80 -59.00 -31.33 19.00
C PHE A 80 -58.61 -32.80 18.85
N GLY A 81 -58.75 -33.33 17.64
CA GLY A 81 -58.47 -34.73 17.30
C GLY A 81 -56.98 -35.09 17.16
N GLY A 82 -56.07 -34.14 17.36
CA GLY A 82 -54.64 -34.36 17.17
C GLY A 82 -54.27 -34.42 15.67
N ASN A 83 -53.51 -35.44 15.29
CA ASN A 83 -53.11 -35.64 13.90
C ASN A 83 -54.32 -35.92 13.00
N ALA A 84 -54.22 -35.58 11.72
CA ALA A 84 -55.21 -35.93 10.71
C ALA A 84 -55.23 -37.44 10.46
N ASP A 85 -56.17 -38.13 11.09
CA ASP A 85 -56.41 -39.56 10.99
C ASP A 85 -57.91 -39.82 10.72
N LEU A 86 -58.28 -41.06 10.39
CA LEU A 86 -59.67 -41.42 10.05
C LEU A 86 -60.69 -41.18 11.19
N LEU A 87 -60.20 -40.98 12.41
CA LEU A 87 -61.00 -40.78 13.63
C LEU A 87 -61.00 -39.32 14.11
N SER A 88 -60.25 -38.45 13.45
CA SER A 88 -60.15 -37.05 13.79
C SER A 88 -61.41 -36.34 13.30
N GLY A 89 -62.11 -35.62 14.20
CA GLY A 89 -63.21 -34.74 13.80
C GLY A 89 -62.69 -33.54 12.99
N ASP A 90 -63.55 -32.55 12.73
CA ASP A 90 -63.21 -31.38 11.88
C ASP A 90 -62.05 -30.51 12.42
N LYS A 91 -61.64 -30.71 13.69
CA LYS A 91 -60.54 -30.00 14.34
C LYS A 91 -59.32 -30.90 14.48
N HIS A 92 -58.32 -30.71 13.63
CA HIS A 92 -57.09 -31.51 13.61
C HIS A 92 -55.91 -30.70 13.05
N THR A 93 -54.71 -31.28 12.99
CA THR A 93 -53.46 -30.62 12.55
C THR A 93 -53.47 -30.08 11.12
N GLU A 94 -54.41 -30.50 10.27
CA GLU A 94 -54.54 -30.02 8.88
C GLU A 94 -55.74 -29.07 8.69
N SER A 95 -56.52 -28.81 9.74
CA SER A 95 -57.61 -27.83 9.67
C SER A 95 -57.06 -26.42 9.41
N ASP A 96 -57.77 -25.63 8.61
CA ASP A 96 -57.33 -24.28 8.22
C ASP A 96 -57.05 -23.39 9.44
N VAL A 97 -57.91 -23.48 10.46
CA VAL A 97 -57.75 -22.76 11.73
C VAL A 97 -56.44 -23.15 12.44
N PHE A 98 -56.12 -24.44 12.52
CA PHE A 98 -54.88 -24.91 13.14
C PHE A 98 -53.65 -24.47 12.35
N VAL A 99 -53.68 -24.60 11.01
CA VAL A 99 -52.57 -24.20 10.14
C VAL A 99 -52.29 -22.71 10.28
N GLN A 100 -53.33 -21.88 10.31
CA GLN A 100 -53.20 -20.44 10.50
C GLN A 100 -52.64 -20.07 11.88
N ILE A 101 -53.17 -20.63 12.97
CA ILE A 101 -52.67 -20.31 14.31
C ILE A 101 -51.25 -20.82 14.55
N LEU A 102 -50.89 -21.98 13.99
CA LEU A 102 -49.52 -22.49 14.01
C LEU A 102 -48.58 -21.56 13.23
N ALA A 103 -48.99 -21.07 12.06
CA ALA A 103 -48.21 -20.11 11.28
C ALA A 103 -48.01 -18.79 12.04
N ASN A 104 -49.05 -18.26 12.68
CA ASN A 104 -48.97 -17.06 13.51
C ASN A 104 -48.02 -17.27 14.70
N ALA A 105 -48.10 -18.41 15.39
CA ALA A 105 -47.20 -18.76 16.48
C ALA A 105 -45.73 -18.83 16.03
N LYS A 106 -45.45 -19.48 14.89
CA LYS A 106 -44.10 -19.53 14.31
C LYS A 106 -43.60 -18.15 13.91
N SER A 107 -44.44 -17.35 13.25
CA SER A 107 -44.11 -15.98 12.84
C SER A 107 -43.74 -15.11 14.04
N ARG A 108 -44.52 -15.21 15.14
CA ARG A 108 -44.26 -14.48 16.38
C ARG A 108 -42.92 -14.84 16.99
N LEU A 109 -42.63 -16.13 17.13
CA LEU A 109 -41.34 -16.59 17.65
C LEU A 109 -40.17 -16.11 16.76
N ARG A 110 -40.33 -16.10 15.43
CA ARG A 110 -39.32 -15.53 14.52
C ARG A 110 -39.11 -14.04 14.74
N GLN A 111 -40.17 -13.25 14.92
CA GLN A 111 -40.04 -11.81 15.23
C GLN A 111 -39.32 -11.57 16.55
N GLU A 112 -39.66 -12.32 17.60
CA GLU A 112 -38.98 -12.24 18.90
C GLU A 112 -37.50 -12.62 18.79
N TYR A 113 -37.16 -13.64 17.99
CA TYR A 113 -35.78 -14.01 17.70
C TYR A 113 -34.99 -12.89 16.99
N ILE A 114 -35.60 -12.25 15.99
CA ILE A 114 -34.99 -11.11 15.29
C ILE A 114 -34.76 -9.95 16.27
N ASN A 115 -35.77 -9.59 17.06
CA ASN A 115 -35.66 -8.53 18.08
C ASN A 115 -34.59 -8.81 19.13
N PHE A 116 -34.51 -10.06 19.60
CA PHE A 116 -33.49 -10.52 20.51
C PHE A 116 -32.08 -10.39 19.91
N ARG A 117 -31.90 -10.79 18.65
CA ARG A 117 -30.60 -10.70 17.98
C ARG A 117 -30.18 -9.26 17.66
N ASN A 118 -31.12 -8.39 17.30
CA ASN A 118 -30.86 -6.97 17.12
C ASN A 118 -30.39 -6.34 18.45
N SER A 119 -31.09 -6.63 19.54
CA SER A 119 -30.69 -6.20 20.89
C SER A 119 -29.32 -6.75 21.31
N ALA A 120 -29.03 -8.01 20.99
CA ALA A 120 -27.73 -8.63 21.27
C ALA A 120 -26.60 -7.99 20.45
N ALA A 121 -26.85 -7.64 19.19
CA ALA A 121 -25.91 -6.91 18.35
C ALA A 121 -25.66 -5.50 18.90
N ASP A 122 -26.70 -4.80 19.38
CA ASP A 122 -26.55 -3.49 20.04
C ASP A 122 -25.70 -3.57 21.31
N LEU A 123 -25.95 -4.57 22.17
CA LEU A 123 -25.12 -4.81 23.36
C LEU A 123 -23.65 -5.10 23.01
N LEU A 124 -23.39 -5.84 21.93
CA LEU A 124 -22.02 -6.09 21.44
C LEU A 124 -21.34 -4.78 21.03
N ILE A 125 -22.05 -3.90 20.30
CA ILE A 125 -21.53 -2.62 19.85
C ILE A 125 -21.21 -1.72 21.06
N GLU A 126 -22.12 -1.62 22.03
CA GLU A 126 -21.91 -0.86 23.26
C GLU A 126 -20.69 -1.38 24.04
N GLN A 127 -20.58 -2.71 24.18
CA GLN A 127 -19.41 -3.34 24.80
C GLN A 127 -18.12 -2.96 24.07
N TYR A 128 -18.09 -3.04 22.74
CA TYR A 128 -16.89 -2.74 21.95
C TYR A 128 -16.51 -1.26 21.98
N LEU A 129 -17.49 -0.36 22.05
CA LEU A 129 -17.27 1.07 22.27
C LEU A 129 -16.67 1.32 23.66
N ALA A 130 -17.23 0.72 24.71
CA ALA A 130 -16.74 0.85 26.07
C ALA A 130 -15.33 0.26 26.26
N GLU A 131 -15.04 -0.87 25.59
CA GLU A 131 -13.71 -1.47 25.56
C GLU A 131 -12.70 -0.65 24.73
N GLY A 132 -13.14 0.35 23.96
CA GLY A 132 -12.29 1.12 23.05
C GLY A 132 -11.72 0.28 21.92
N VAL A 133 -12.53 -0.66 21.38
CA VAL A 133 -12.21 -1.53 20.24
C VAL A 133 -12.38 -0.77 18.92
N PHE A 134 -13.38 0.11 18.84
CA PHE A 134 -13.67 0.89 17.63
C PHE A 134 -12.49 1.80 17.24
N PRO A 135 -12.28 2.04 15.93
CA PRO A 135 -11.24 2.94 15.45
C PRO A 135 -11.49 4.38 15.90
N GLU A 136 -10.41 5.10 16.14
CA GLU A 136 -10.48 6.56 16.32
C GLU A 136 -10.82 7.22 14.97
N MET A 137 -11.83 8.08 14.99
CA MET A 137 -12.21 8.85 13.81
C MET A 137 -11.24 10.02 13.67
N LYS A 138 -10.58 10.12 12.51
CA LYS A 138 -9.59 11.15 12.22
C LYS A 138 -10.22 12.26 11.39
N GLY A 139 -9.79 13.50 11.62
CA GLY A 139 -10.19 14.67 10.82
C GLY A 139 -11.37 15.46 11.37
N ASP A 140 -11.48 16.71 10.94
CA ASP A 140 -12.34 17.72 11.56
C ASP A 140 -13.81 17.66 11.09
N ASN A 141 -14.11 16.87 10.05
CA ASN A 141 -15.47 16.73 9.54
C ASN A 141 -16.30 15.75 10.39
N VAL A 142 -16.95 16.29 11.42
CA VAL A 142 -17.78 15.54 12.36
C VAL A 142 -18.89 14.74 11.67
N VAL A 143 -19.56 15.33 10.66
CA VAL A 143 -20.69 14.69 9.95
C VAL A 143 -20.24 13.45 9.18
N LEU A 144 -19.13 13.57 8.44
CA LEU A 144 -18.56 12.44 7.69
C LEU A 144 -18.10 11.33 8.64
N ASN A 145 -17.50 11.70 9.77
CA ASN A 145 -17.07 10.75 10.79
C ASN A 145 -18.27 10.01 11.42
N GLU A 146 -19.35 10.70 11.73
CA GLU A 146 -20.57 10.04 12.22
C GLU A 146 -21.18 9.10 11.17
N PHE A 147 -21.19 9.51 9.91
CA PHE A 147 -21.68 8.69 8.81
C PHE A 147 -20.87 7.40 8.66
N HIS A 148 -19.54 7.47 8.61
CA HIS A 148 -18.67 6.29 8.55
C HIS A 148 -18.86 5.36 9.75
N ARG A 149 -18.97 5.93 10.97
CA ARG A 149 -19.21 5.13 12.17
C ARG A 149 -20.55 4.39 12.09
N LYS A 150 -21.61 5.07 11.64
CA LYS A 150 -22.94 4.44 11.44
C LYS A 150 -22.87 3.30 10.41
N GLN A 151 -22.13 3.50 9.31
CA GLN A 151 -21.98 2.48 8.30
C GLN A 151 -21.23 1.26 8.84
N LEU A 152 -20.12 1.45 9.58
CA LEU A 152 -19.40 0.36 10.23
C LEU A 152 -20.28 -0.40 11.23
N ILE A 153 -21.04 0.30 12.08
CA ILE A 153 -21.98 -0.31 13.02
C ILE A 153 -23.02 -1.14 12.26
N SER A 154 -23.60 -0.59 11.19
CA SER A 154 -24.58 -1.30 10.35
C SER A 154 -23.98 -2.58 9.76
N THR A 155 -22.76 -2.52 9.23
CA THR A 155 -22.06 -3.70 8.69
C THR A 155 -21.82 -4.75 9.77
N ILE A 156 -21.38 -4.36 10.97
CA ILE A 156 -21.17 -5.28 12.09
C ILE A 156 -22.49 -5.96 12.48
N LYS A 157 -23.59 -5.21 12.58
CA LYS A 157 -24.92 -5.76 12.88
C LYS A 157 -25.34 -6.79 11.84
N THR A 158 -25.23 -6.45 10.55
CA THR A 158 -25.56 -7.37 9.45
C THR A 158 -24.72 -8.65 9.50
N ILE A 159 -23.42 -8.56 9.80
CA ILE A 159 -22.56 -9.74 9.94
C ILE A 159 -22.95 -10.55 11.18
N TYR A 160 -23.24 -9.90 12.31
CA TYR A 160 -23.65 -10.59 13.55
C TYR A 160 -24.99 -11.30 13.37
N GLU A 161 -25.92 -10.69 12.65
CA GLU A 161 -27.17 -11.32 12.23
C GLU A 161 -26.89 -12.49 11.27
N ALA A 162 -25.95 -12.42 10.34
CA ALA A 162 -25.64 -13.58 9.50
C ALA A 162 -24.96 -14.71 10.30
N GLU A 163 -23.90 -14.40 11.04
CA GLU A 163 -23.02 -15.35 11.73
C GLU A 163 -22.46 -14.75 13.03
N PRO A 164 -23.13 -14.96 14.19
CA PRO A 164 -22.70 -14.41 15.48
C PRO A 164 -21.31 -14.91 15.93
N SER A 165 -20.89 -16.10 15.49
CA SER A 165 -19.64 -16.71 15.94
C SER A 165 -18.39 -15.94 15.50
N VAL A 166 -18.48 -15.12 14.44
CA VAL A 166 -17.42 -14.19 14.02
C VAL A 166 -17.00 -13.26 15.16
N PHE A 167 -17.94 -12.88 16.02
CA PHE A 167 -17.71 -12.00 17.17
C PHE A 167 -17.67 -12.79 18.48
N SER A 168 -16.97 -13.93 18.47
CA SER A 168 -16.84 -14.82 19.62
C SER A 168 -16.35 -14.11 20.88
N LYS A 169 -16.94 -14.48 22.03
CA LYS A 169 -16.52 -14.01 23.36
C LYS A 169 -15.08 -14.42 23.73
N GLN A 170 -14.50 -15.39 23.02
CA GLN A 170 -13.12 -15.84 23.24
C GLN A 170 -12.07 -14.88 22.67
N LEU A 171 -12.47 -13.95 21.79
CA LEU A 171 -11.55 -12.98 21.21
C LEU A 171 -11.07 -12.00 22.28
N ASN A 172 -9.75 -11.87 22.41
CA ASN A 172 -9.16 -10.85 23.27
C ASN A 172 -9.32 -9.45 22.65
N LYS A 173 -9.09 -8.40 23.46
CA LYS A 173 -9.23 -7.00 23.04
C LYS A 173 -8.45 -6.65 21.77
N SER A 174 -7.24 -7.21 21.60
CA SER A 174 -6.40 -6.95 20.42
C SER A 174 -6.96 -7.60 19.17
N GLN A 175 -7.44 -8.85 19.26
CA GLN A 175 -8.09 -9.56 18.15
C GLN A 175 -9.38 -8.86 17.72
N LYS A 176 -10.21 -8.43 18.68
CA LYS A 176 -11.39 -7.60 18.42
C LYS A 176 -11.01 -6.32 17.66
N LYS A 177 -9.97 -5.61 18.10
CA LYS A 177 -9.46 -4.39 17.44
C LYS A 177 -9.03 -4.65 16.00
N ILE A 178 -8.35 -5.76 15.73
CA ILE A 178 -7.91 -6.12 14.37
C ILE A 178 -9.12 -6.35 13.47
N LEU A 179 -10.07 -7.20 13.92
CA LEU A 179 -11.28 -7.50 13.17
C LEU A 179 -12.08 -6.24 12.82
N ILE A 180 -12.35 -5.38 13.81
CA ILE A 180 -13.12 -4.15 13.59
C ILE A 180 -12.36 -3.16 12.69
N LYS A 181 -11.03 -3.06 12.82
CA LYS A 181 -10.23 -2.23 11.90
C LYS A 181 -10.24 -2.74 10.46
N LEU A 182 -10.26 -4.06 10.25
CA LEU A 182 -10.39 -4.64 8.91
C LEU A 182 -11.76 -4.32 8.31
N LEU A 183 -12.84 -4.51 9.07
CA LEU A 183 -14.20 -4.13 8.64
C LEU A 183 -14.30 -2.63 8.36
N ASP A 184 -13.71 -1.80 9.21
CA ASP A 184 -13.64 -0.35 9.01
C ASP A 184 -12.94 0.01 7.69
N ARG A 185 -11.83 -0.66 7.37
CA ARG A 185 -11.13 -0.47 6.10
C ARG A 185 -11.97 -0.92 4.90
N ILE A 186 -12.68 -2.03 5.00
CA ILE A 186 -13.59 -2.51 3.95
C ILE A 186 -14.72 -1.49 3.72
N VAL A 187 -15.32 -0.98 4.79
CA VAL A 187 -16.44 -0.04 4.72
C VAL A 187 -16.01 1.33 4.17
N GLN A 188 -14.84 1.82 4.55
CA GLN A 188 -14.34 3.14 4.13
C GLN A 188 -13.65 3.13 2.77
N SER A 189 -13.15 1.98 2.30
CA SER A 189 -12.35 1.91 1.09
C SER A 189 -13.22 1.82 -0.15
N ASN A 190 -13.05 2.78 -1.07
CA ASN A 190 -13.45 2.63 -2.47
C ASN A 190 -12.48 1.75 -3.28
N ARG A 191 -11.44 1.22 -2.63
CA ARG A 191 -10.36 0.37 -3.18
C ARG A 191 -10.38 -1.00 -2.52
N LEU A 192 -11.52 -1.67 -2.59
CA LEU A 192 -11.69 -3.01 -2.02
C LEU A 192 -10.72 -4.02 -2.63
N SER A 193 -10.43 -3.90 -3.94
CA SER A 193 -9.49 -4.76 -4.65
C SER A 193 -8.09 -4.72 -4.02
N GLU A 194 -7.54 -3.52 -3.79
CA GLU A 194 -6.20 -3.35 -3.22
C GLU A 194 -6.08 -4.00 -1.83
N LEU A 195 -7.13 -3.93 -1.00
CA LEU A 195 -7.15 -4.59 0.31
C LEU A 195 -7.17 -6.12 0.16
N PHE A 196 -7.96 -6.66 -0.77
CA PHE A 196 -8.00 -8.09 -1.02
C PHE A 196 -6.68 -8.62 -1.55
N ASP A 197 -5.99 -7.87 -2.43
CA ASP A 197 -4.67 -8.25 -2.93
C ASP A 197 -3.65 -8.36 -1.79
N VAL A 198 -3.68 -7.43 -0.82
CA VAL A 198 -2.80 -7.47 0.36
C VAL A 198 -3.16 -8.65 1.27
N LEU A 199 -4.44 -8.88 1.53
CA LEU A 199 -4.89 -9.98 2.40
C LEU A 199 -4.58 -11.34 1.80
N ASP A 200 -4.82 -11.53 0.50
CA ASP A 200 -4.48 -12.75 -0.21
C ASP A 200 -2.97 -13.01 -0.17
N GLY A 201 -2.18 -11.95 -0.39
CA GLY A 201 -0.73 -12.01 -0.22
C GLY A 201 -0.29 -12.47 1.16
N VAL A 202 -0.97 -12.05 2.24
CA VAL A 202 -0.68 -12.49 3.62
C VAL A 202 -1.16 -13.93 3.88
N VAL A 203 -2.34 -14.31 3.39
CA VAL A 203 -2.93 -15.63 3.58
C VAL A 203 -2.18 -16.72 2.81
N SER A 204 -1.59 -16.37 1.66
CA SER A 204 -0.77 -17.27 0.84
C SER A 204 0.60 -17.60 1.44
N LEU A 205 1.02 -16.94 2.53
CA LEU A 205 2.33 -17.14 3.14
C LEU A 205 2.42 -18.49 3.85
N THR A 206 3.60 -19.10 3.75
CA THR A 206 3.96 -20.25 4.59
C THR A 206 4.17 -19.82 6.05
N GLU A 207 4.11 -20.77 6.99
CA GLU A 207 4.39 -20.48 8.40
C GLU A 207 5.78 -19.86 8.61
N ASP A 208 6.79 -20.35 7.87
CA ASP A 208 8.15 -19.83 7.89
C ASP A 208 8.22 -18.38 7.39
N ASP A 209 7.54 -18.06 6.29
CA ASP A 209 7.52 -16.70 5.74
C ASP A 209 6.73 -15.74 6.64
N MET A 210 5.64 -16.20 7.25
CA MET A 210 4.90 -15.42 8.23
C MET A 210 5.76 -15.08 9.46
N SER A 211 6.57 -16.04 9.93
CA SER A 211 7.56 -15.82 10.99
C SER A 211 8.63 -14.79 10.58
N ARG A 212 9.14 -14.88 9.34
CA ARG A 212 10.11 -13.90 8.81
C ARG A 212 9.54 -12.49 8.74
N ILE A 213 8.31 -12.32 8.23
CA ILE A 213 7.65 -11.01 8.17
C ILE A 213 7.41 -10.46 9.58
N SER A 214 6.96 -11.29 10.52
CA SER A 214 6.80 -10.89 11.91
C SER A 214 8.11 -10.37 12.52
N ASN A 215 9.21 -11.09 12.31
CA ASN A 215 10.54 -10.68 12.79
C ASN A 215 11.05 -9.39 12.13
N LEU A 216 10.74 -9.17 10.84
CA LEU A 216 11.04 -7.91 10.17
C LEU A 216 10.23 -6.75 10.76
N LEU A 217 8.93 -6.94 10.97
CA LEU A 217 8.02 -5.92 11.52
C LEU A 217 8.32 -5.56 12.98
N GLN A 218 9.06 -6.39 13.72
CA GLN A 218 9.57 -6.03 15.04
C GLN A 218 10.70 -4.99 14.99
N ARG A 219 11.36 -4.83 13.85
CA ARG A 219 12.54 -3.96 13.67
C ARG A 219 12.30 -2.76 12.76
N THR A 220 11.26 -2.82 11.92
CA THR A 220 10.89 -1.74 10.98
C THR A 220 9.38 -1.75 10.75
N SER A 221 8.84 -0.70 10.13
CA SER A 221 7.43 -0.64 9.75
C SER A 221 7.21 -1.20 8.34
N LEU A 222 5.99 -1.69 8.08
CA LEU A 222 5.58 -2.09 6.72
C LEU A 222 5.72 -0.91 5.75
N GLU A 223 5.40 0.30 6.19
CA GLU A 223 5.59 1.53 5.40
C GLU A 223 7.04 1.73 4.95
N ASN A 224 8.02 1.56 5.85
CA ASN A 224 9.44 1.71 5.51
C ASN A 224 9.91 0.59 4.56
N ILE A 225 9.40 -0.63 4.74
CA ILE A 225 9.68 -1.75 3.82
C ILE A 225 9.16 -1.39 2.42
N THR A 226 7.90 -1.00 2.31
CA THR A 226 7.26 -0.62 1.05
C THR A 226 8.02 0.52 0.37
N LYS A 227 8.30 1.63 1.08
CA LYS A 227 9.07 2.76 0.54
C LYS A 227 10.45 2.37 0.01
N THR A 228 11.15 1.50 0.74
CA THR A 228 12.48 1.03 0.32
C THR A 228 12.40 0.18 -0.95
N VAL A 229 11.40 -0.70 -1.01
CA VAL A 229 11.15 -1.56 -2.18
C VAL A 229 10.75 -0.74 -3.39
N GLU A 230 9.85 0.24 -3.22
CA GLU A 230 9.44 1.16 -4.28
C GLU A 230 10.62 1.98 -4.79
N HIS A 231 11.45 2.53 -3.90
CA HIS A 231 12.66 3.26 -4.30
C HIS A 231 13.64 2.40 -5.14
N ILE A 232 13.76 1.10 -4.84
CA ILE A 232 14.57 0.18 -5.66
C ILE A 232 13.90 -0.07 -7.01
N ARG A 233 12.59 -0.34 -7.02
CA ARG A 233 11.81 -0.58 -8.25
C ARG A 233 11.88 0.62 -9.19
N ASP A 234 11.60 1.82 -8.69
CA ASP A 234 11.60 3.06 -9.48
C ASP A 234 12.95 3.28 -10.17
N ARG A 235 14.07 3.00 -9.47
CA ARG A 235 15.41 3.07 -10.06
C ARG A 235 15.62 2.05 -11.18
N LEU A 236 15.12 0.82 -11.03
CA LEU A 236 15.20 -0.20 -12.08
C LEU A 236 14.36 0.21 -13.31
N ASP A 237 13.16 0.72 -13.09
CA ASP A 237 12.27 1.18 -14.15
C ASP A 237 12.86 2.39 -14.90
N ILE A 238 13.49 3.32 -14.18
CA ILE A 238 14.24 4.45 -14.77
C ILE A 238 15.38 3.95 -15.66
N ILE A 239 16.13 2.93 -15.23
CA ILE A 239 17.21 2.34 -16.03
C ILE A 239 16.66 1.71 -17.31
N GLN A 240 15.52 1.01 -17.24
CA GLN A 240 14.88 0.40 -18.40
C GLN A 240 14.38 1.46 -19.39
N ASN A 241 13.69 2.50 -18.91
CA ASN A 241 13.24 3.62 -19.73
C ASN A 241 14.42 4.38 -20.37
N LEU A 242 15.49 4.62 -19.61
CA LEU A 242 16.69 5.28 -20.12
C LEU A 242 17.38 4.44 -21.21
N LYS A 243 17.41 3.11 -21.03
CA LYS A 243 17.92 2.15 -22.03
C LYS A 243 17.11 2.22 -23.33
N SER A 244 15.77 2.27 -23.24
CA SER A 244 14.90 2.46 -24.41
C SER A 244 15.17 3.82 -25.09
N LEU A 245 15.24 4.90 -24.31
CA LEU A 245 15.50 6.25 -24.82
C LEU A 245 16.83 6.34 -25.59
N ILE A 246 17.89 5.72 -25.07
CA ILE A 246 19.24 5.75 -25.66
C ILE A 246 19.33 4.86 -26.90
N TYR A 247 18.84 3.62 -26.84
CA TYR A 247 19.10 2.63 -27.89
C TYR A 247 17.96 2.46 -28.89
N GLN A 248 16.70 2.48 -28.44
CA GLN A 248 15.54 2.28 -29.32
C GLN A 248 15.15 3.60 -30.00
N HIS A 249 15.27 4.72 -29.29
CA HIS A 249 14.97 6.05 -29.83
C HIS A 249 16.21 6.89 -30.16
N GLN A 250 17.35 6.25 -30.41
CA GLN A 250 18.65 6.89 -30.64
C GLN A 250 18.61 8.09 -31.62
N ARG A 251 17.80 8.00 -32.68
CA ARG A 251 17.66 9.02 -33.72
C ARG A 251 16.86 10.25 -33.27
N PHE A 252 15.90 10.06 -32.37
CA PHE A 252 14.94 11.08 -31.96
C PHE A 252 15.22 11.64 -30.56
N ALA A 253 16.00 10.93 -29.74
CA ALA A 253 16.49 11.43 -28.47
C ALA A 253 17.45 12.61 -28.70
N LEU A 254 17.16 13.74 -28.03
CA LEU A 254 17.90 15.00 -28.12
C LEU A 254 18.63 15.21 -26.80
N GLU A 255 19.70 15.99 -26.84
CA GLU A 255 20.62 16.20 -25.70
C GLU A 255 19.91 16.85 -24.52
N VAL A 256 19.44 18.09 -24.71
CA VAL A 256 18.83 18.91 -23.65
C VAL A 256 17.44 18.41 -23.23
N PRO A 257 16.44 18.30 -24.14
CA PRO A 257 15.06 18.06 -23.69
C PRO A 257 14.81 16.62 -23.23
N HIS A 258 15.71 15.67 -23.54
CA HIS A 258 15.53 14.26 -23.17
C HIS A 258 16.66 13.77 -22.25
N ILE A 259 17.89 13.68 -22.75
CA ILE A 259 18.97 13.02 -22.02
C ILE A 259 19.36 13.81 -20.77
N GLN A 260 19.69 15.08 -20.92
CA GLN A 260 20.07 15.96 -19.80
C GLN A 260 18.97 15.99 -18.74
N LYS A 261 17.70 16.19 -19.16
CA LYS A 261 16.55 16.19 -18.26
C LYS A 261 16.42 14.88 -17.45
N CYS A 262 16.59 13.74 -18.10
CA CYS A 262 16.57 12.43 -17.42
C CYS A 262 17.69 12.32 -16.38
N ILE A 263 18.88 12.83 -16.71
CA ILE A 263 20.05 12.74 -15.84
C ILE A 263 19.96 13.70 -14.65
N GLU A 264 19.53 14.94 -14.86
CA GLU A 264 19.34 15.94 -13.79
C GLU A 264 18.45 15.40 -12.66
N CYS A 265 17.40 14.67 -13.00
CA CYS A 265 16.50 14.04 -12.04
C CYS A 265 17.06 12.74 -11.41
N ASN A 266 18.17 12.21 -11.94
CA ASN A 266 18.72 10.90 -11.59
C ASN A 266 20.24 10.93 -11.37
N LEU A 267 20.73 11.91 -10.61
CA LEU A 267 22.17 12.04 -10.30
C LEU A 267 22.78 10.83 -9.59
N TRP A 268 21.94 9.99 -8.96
CA TRP A 268 22.36 8.72 -8.37
C TRP A 268 23.01 7.78 -9.41
N LEU A 269 22.80 8.02 -10.71
CA LEU A 269 23.50 7.37 -11.82
C LEU A 269 25.03 7.60 -11.80
N PHE A 270 25.51 8.63 -11.10
CA PHE A 270 26.95 8.92 -10.95
C PHE A 270 27.46 8.67 -9.53
N GLY A 271 26.56 8.32 -8.61
CA GLY A 271 26.83 7.93 -7.23
C GLY A 271 25.82 8.53 -6.25
N GLU A 272 25.79 8.05 -5.02
CA GLU A 272 24.83 8.56 -4.04
C GLU A 272 25.21 9.96 -3.51
N LYS A 273 24.19 10.74 -3.14
CA LYS A 273 24.31 12.05 -2.44
C LYS A 273 24.92 13.20 -3.26
N TYR A 274 24.89 13.12 -4.59
CA TYR A 274 25.19 14.28 -5.44
C TYR A 274 24.04 15.28 -5.45
N HIS A 275 24.40 16.55 -5.57
CA HIS A 275 23.47 17.66 -5.73
C HIS A 275 23.82 18.40 -7.01
N LEU A 276 22.80 18.80 -7.76
CA LEU A 276 22.95 19.63 -8.96
C LEU A 276 23.31 21.05 -8.54
N LEU A 277 24.34 21.62 -9.15
CA LEU A 277 24.80 23.00 -8.92
C LEU A 277 24.50 23.93 -10.10
N THR A 278 24.07 23.39 -11.25
CA THR A 278 23.66 24.13 -12.44
C THR A 278 22.14 24.11 -12.62
N SER A 279 21.55 25.24 -13.01
CA SER A 279 20.21 25.32 -13.62
C SER A 279 20.33 25.14 -15.14
N GLU A 280 19.22 24.87 -15.84
CA GLU A 280 19.17 24.58 -17.30
C GLU A 280 19.85 25.63 -18.21
N GLU A 281 20.18 26.83 -17.69
CA GLU A 281 20.80 27.96 -18.43
C GLU A 281 22.02 28.56 -17.70
N ASP A 282 22.53 27.90 -16.66
CA ASP A 282 23.59 28.49 -15.82
C ASP A 282 24.96 28.48 -16.51
N LYS A 283 25.53 29.68 -16.68
CA LYS A 283 26.91 29.86 -17.16
C LYS A 283 27.92 29.37 -16.12
N PHE A 284 29.11 29.01 -16.60
CA PHE A 284 30.25 28.57 -15.79
C PHE A 284 30.46 29.36 -14.48
N GLU A 285 30.39 30.69 -14.55
CA GLU A 285 30.55 31.57 -13.39
C GLU A 285 29.46 31.39 -12.33
N GLN A 286 28.20 31.21 -12.73
CA GLN A 286 27.08 31.01 -11.81
C GLN A 286 27.18 29.63 -11.14
N ALA A 287 27.48 28.59 -11.91
CA ALA A 287 27.65 27.22 -11.43
C ALA A 287 28.76 27.11 -10.36
N LEU A 288 29.88 27.79 -10.58
CA LEU A 288 30.99 27.84 -9.65
C LEU A 288 30.71 28.68 -8.39
N ARG A 289 29.89 29.74 -8.51
CA ARG A 289 29.39 30.48 -7.35
C ARG A 289 28.49 29.61 -6.47
N ASN A 290 27.58 28.85 -7.07
CA ASN A 290 26.69 27.92 -6.37
C ASN A 290 27.50 26.85 -5.61
N LEU A 291 28.65 26.41 -6.13
CA LEU A 291 29.55 25.49 -5.42
C LEU A 291 30.09 26.10 -4.10
N LEU A 292 30.54 27.36 -4.15
CA LEU A 292 31.10 28.04 -2.98
C LEU A 292 30.04 28.21 -1.88
N GLU A 293 28.81 28.54 -2.27
CA GLU A 293 27.65 28.63 -1.38
C GLU A 293 27.30 27.25 -0.79
N PHE A 294 27.28 26.20 -1.62
CA PHE A 294 27.00 24.82 -1.18
C PHE A 294 27.95 24.35 -0.07
N HIS A 295 29.23 24.73 -0.13
CA HIS A 295 30.21 24.43 0.92
C HIS A 295 30.24 25.42 2.09
N LYS A 296 29.35 26.42 2.11
CA LYS A 296 29.28 27.48 3.13
C LYS A 296 30.63 28.16 3.39
N LYS A 297 31.44 28.31 2.34
CA LYS A 297 32.71 29.04 2.40
C LYS A 297 32.44 30.54 2.25
N ASP A 298 31.67 31.12 3.18
CA ASP A 298 31.11 32.48 3.12
C ASP A 298 32.15 33.62 3.10
N ASN A 299 33.42 33.35 3.43
CA ASN A 299 34.46 34.39 3.45
C ASN A 299 35.11 34.67 2.08
N TYR A 300 34.66 33.99 1.01
CA TYR A 300 35.24 34.08 -0.34
C TYR A 300 34.36 34.86 -1.34
N TYR A 301 33.54 35.81 -0.88
CA TYR A 301 32.92 36.80 -1.76
C TYR A 301 33.95 37.84 -2.23
N ASN A 302 34.91 37.44 -3.05
CA ASN A 302 35.55 38.39 -3.95
C ASN A 302 34.69 38.52 -5.20
N LYS A 303 34.21 39.74 -5.42
CA LYS A 303 33.37 40.20 -6.53
C LYS A 303 34.11 40.22 -7.88
N GLU A 304 35.26 39.56 -7.94
CA GLU A 304 36.12 39.52 -9.13
C GLU A 304 35.52 38.49 -10.10
N PRO A 305 35.19 38.87 -11.34
CA PRO A 305 34.67 37.94 -12.33
C PRO A 305 35.76 36.95 -12.74
N ILE A 306 35.39 35.71 -13.04
CA ILE A 306 36.28 34.70 -13.63
C ILE A 306 36.94 35.32 -14.88
N ILE A 307 38.26 35.20 -14.99
CA ILE A 307 39.04 35.79 -16.10
C ILE A 307 39.48 34.67 -17.03
N HIS A 308 38.53 34.19 -17.83
CA HIS A 308 38.77 33.16 -18.84
C HIS A 308 37.98 33.45 -20.12
N PRO A 309 38.55 33.24 -21.33
CA PRO A 309 37.84 33.48 -22.59
C PRO A 309 36.52 32.68 -22.70
N ASP A 310 36.48 31.51 -22.05
CA ASP A 310 35.34 30.59 -22.07
C ASP A 310 34.41 30.69 -20.85
N LYS A 311 34.52 31.71 -20.00
CA LYS A 311 33.73 31.82 -18.76
C LYS A 311 32.20 31.85 -18.93
N ASN A 312 31.74 32.14 -20.15
CA ASN A 312 30.32 32.19 -20.50
C ASN A 312 29.82 30.89 -21.14
N LYS A 313 30.65 29.85 -21.26
CA LYS A 313 30.17 28.55 -21.73
C LYS A 313 29.22 27.93 -20.70
N GLU A 314 28.25 27.21 -21.21
CA GLU A 314 27.27 26.46 -20.45
C GLU A 314 27.78 25.02 -20.32
N MET A 315 27.73 24.49 -19.11
CA MET A 315 28.02 23.08 -18.85
C MET A 315 26.70 22.33 -18.77
N ASP A 316 26.62 21.14 -19.36
CA ASP A 316 25.38 20.36 -19.31
C ASP A 316 25.00 20.01 -17.88
N LEU A 317 25.95 19.47 -17.08
CA LEU A 317 25.76 19.30 -15.64
C LEU A 317 27.00 19.64 -14.83
N PHE A 318 26.78 20.33 -13.72
CA PHE A 318 27.72 20.41 -12.61
C PHE A 318 27.14 19.79 -11.36
N ILE A 319 27.81 18.78 -10.80
CA ILE A 319 27.38 18.16 -9.56
C ILE A 319 28.49 18.16 -8.52
N ALA A 320 28.11 18.36 -7.27
CA ALA A 320 29.01 18.17 -6.12
C ALA A 320 28.37 17.23 -5.12
N GLN A 321 29.22 16.39 -4.52
CA GLN A 321 28.73 15.51 -3.46
C GLN A 321 28.58 16.29 -2.15
N LYS A 322 27.48 16.01 -1.42
CA LYS A 322 27.31 16.58 -0.07
C LYS A 322 28.24 15.89 0.93
N GLY A 323 29.06 16.68 1.60
CA GLY A 323 30.06 16.19 2.55
C GLY A 323 31.39 15.84 1.87
N PHE A 324 32.17 14.97 2.50
CA PHE A 324 33.47 14.51 2.00
C PHE A 324 33.47 12.99 1.80
N ARG A 325 34.30 12.51 0.87
CA ARG A 325 34.70 11.10 0.75
C ARG A 325 35.97 10.86 1.54
N VAL A 326 36.21 9.60 1.85
CA VAL A 326 37.47 9.13 2.43
C VAL A 326 38.14 8.27 1.36
N GLY A 327 39.36 8.63 0.97
CA GLY A 327 40.16 7.86 0.03
C GLY A 327 40.78 6.61 0.68
N ASP A 328 41.40 5.77 -0.12
CA ASP A 328 42.13 4.57 0.37
C ASP A 328 43.31 4.94 1.30
N ASP A 329 43.75 6.21 1.24
CA ASP A 329 44.78 6.80 2.09
C ASP A 329 44.22 7.50 3.35
N ASP A 330 42.96 7.24 3.70
CA ASP A 330 42.19 7.87 4.79
C ASP A 330 42.05 9.41 4.68
N LYS A 331 42.45 10.01 3.56
CA LYS A 331 42.29 11.45 3.36
C LYS A 331 40.87 11.80 2.96
N LYS A 332 40.38 12.90 3.54
CA LYS A 332 39.07 13.45 3.23
C LYS A 332 39.17 14.36 2.01
N TYR A 333 38.28 14.15 1.04
CA TYR A 333 38.19 15.01 -0.12
C TYR A 333 36.75 15.33 -0.52
N PHE A 334 36.54 16.51 -1.07
CA PHE A 334 35.32 16.90 -1.76
C PHE A 334 35.38 16.41 -3.19
N HIS A 335 34.25 15.92 -3.71
CA HIS A 335 34.20 15.37 -5.07
C HIS A 335 33.24 16.18 -5.92
N HIS A 336 33.81 16.75 -6.98
CA HIS A 336 33.13 17.56 -7.97
C HIS A 336 33.15 16.84 -9.31
N VAL A 337 32.02 16.86 -10.02
CA VAL A 337 31.91 16.21 -11.32
C VAL A 337 31.25 17.18 -12.30
N VAL A 338 31.97 17.46 -13.38
CA VAL A 338 31.49 18.22 -14.54
C VAL A 338 31.17 17.22 -15.63
N ILE A 339 29.94 17.20 -16.11
CA ILE A 339 29.49 16.23 -17.10
C ILE A 339 29.13 16.96 -18.39
N GLU A 340 29.69 16.49 -19.50
CA GLU A 340 29.28 16.86 -20.85
C GLU A 340 28.58 15.64 -21.46
N LEU A 341 27.35 15.83 -21.89
CA LEU A 341 26.50 14.83 -22.50
C LEU A 341 26.48 15.03 -24.02
N LYS A 342 26.40 13.92 -24.74
CA LYS A 342 26.11 13.94 -26.18
C LYS A 342 24.87 13.12 -26.46
N ARG A 343 23.98 13.67 -27.30
CA ARG A 343 22.80 12.93 -27.75
C ARG A 343 23.20 11.56 -28.36
N PRO A 344 22.34 10.52 -28.26
CA PRO A 344 22.76 9.15 -28.58
C PRO A 344 23.19 8.92 -30.04
N SER A 345 22.74 9.77 -30.97
CA SER A 345 23.13 9.71 -32.38
C SER A 345 24.50 10.31 -32.70
N ILE A 346 25.17 10.97 -31.74
CA ILE A 346 26.52 11.53 -31.91
C ILE A 346 27.54 10.53 -31.36
N LYS A 347 28.56 10.22 -32.18
CA LYS A 347 29.74 9.47 -31.74
C LYS A 347 30.78 10.45 -31.20
N LEU A 348 31.40 10.09 -30.07
CA LEU A 348 32.41 10.91 -29.41
C LEU A 348 33.70 10.94 -30.24
N GLY A 349 34.25 12.12 -30.44
CA GLY A 349 35.56 12.34 -31.06
C GLY A 349 36.35 13.46 -30.41
N ASP A 350 37.34 13.97 -31.14
CA ASP A 350 38.31 14.96 -30.66
C ASP A 350 37.65 16.31 -30.38
N LYS A 351 36.57 16.64 -31.11
CA LYS A 351 35.79 17.86 -30.89
C LYS A 351 35.13 17.86 -29.52
N GLU A 352 34.43 16.78 -29.18
CA GLU A 352 33.75 16.63 -27.89
C GLU A 352 34.77 16.53 -26.75
N LEU A 353 35.90 15.85 -27.00
CA LEU A 353 37.02 15.83 -26.05
C LEU A 353 37.59 17.23 -25.78
N GLN A 354 37.73 18.06 -26.82
CA GLN A 354 38.23 19.41 -26.67
C GLN A 354 37.27 20.29 -25.87
N GLN A 355 35.97 20.07 -25.99
CA GLN A 355 34.95 20.77 -25.21
C GLN A 355 35.13 20.51 -23.71
N ILE A 356 35.21 19.24 -23.30
CA ILE A 356 35.39 18.88 -21.89
C ILE A 356 36.78 19.29 -21.35
N LYS A 357 37.84 19.23 -22.18
CA LYS A 357 39.17 19.77 -21.86
C LYS A 357 39.12 21.27 -21.58
N THR A 358 38.28 22.01 -22.32
CA THR A 358 38.11 23.45 -22.13
C THR A 358 37.53 23.77 -20.75
N TYR A 359 36.50 23.04 -20.31
CA TYR A 359 35.92 23.24 -18.98
C TYR A 359 36.94 22.97 -17.87
N LYS A 360 37.70 21.88 -17.98
CA LYS A 360 38.78 21.59 -17.04
C LYS A 360 39.79 22.73 -16.99
N ASN A 361 40.19 23.28 -18.13
CA ASN A 361 41.14 24.38 -18.16
C ASN A 361 40.58 25.66 -17.52
N VAL A 362 39.27 25.94 -17.67
CA VAL A 362 38.66 27.09 -16.99
C VAL A 362 38.75 26.94 -15.47
N ILE A 363 38.32 25.80 -14.91
CA ILE A 363 38.40 25.56 -13.45
C ILE A 363 39.84 25.51 -12.96
N ALA A 364 40.72 24.83 -13.70
CA ALA A 364 42.11 24.68 -13.31
C ALA A 364 42.89 26.01 -13.36
N ASN A 365 42.44 27.02 -14.09
CA ASN A 365 43.07 28.35 -14.12
C ASN A 365 42.58 29.29 -13.01
N GLU A 366 41.55 28.90 -12.25
CA GLU A 366 40.96 29.72 -11.19
C GLU A 366 41.53 29.31 -9.82
N PRO A 367 42.38 30.13 -9.18
CA PRO A 367 43.11 29.75 -7.96
C PRO A 367 42.21 29.29 -6.80
N GLN A 368 40.99 29.80 -6.73
CA GLN A 368 40.02 29.46 -5.68
C GLN A 368 39.51 28.00 -5.73
N PHE A 369 39.72 27.29 -6.84
CA PHE A 369 39.37 25.87 -7.00
C PHE A 369 40.58 24.93 -6.98
N GLN A 370 41.79 25.49 -6.78
CA GLN A 370 43.04 24.75 -6.69
C GLN A 370 43.37 24.39 -5.22
N ASP A 371 42.52 23.57 -4.58
CA ASP A 371 42.81 23.05 -3.24
C ASP A 371 43.17 21.55 -3.25
N GLU A 372 43.99 21.13 -2.27
CA GLU A 372 44.51 19.76 -2.16
C GLU A 372 43.44 18.73 -1.76
N ASN A 373 42.30 19.17 -1.25
CA ASN A 373 41.24 18.31 -0.73
C ASN A 373 40.02 18.28 -1.67
N SER A 374 40.15 18.70 -2.92
CA SER A 374 39.09 18.63 -3.92
C SER A 374 39.52 17.75 -5.08
N LEU A 375 38.71 16.75 -5.42
CA LEU A 375 38.86 15.92 -6.60
C LEU A 375 37.86 16.37 -7.67
N TRP A 376 38.35 16.57 -8.89
CA TRP A 376 37.55 17.04 -10.01
C TRP A 376 37.53 16.02 -11.15
N ASP A 377 36.35 15.50 -11.45
CA ASP A 377 36.13 14.62 -12.59
C ASP A 377 35.39 15.36 -13.70
N PHE A 378 36.00 15.40 -14.88
CA PHE A 378 35.40 15.92 -16.10
C PHE A 378 35.00 14.74 -16.97
N VAL A 379 33.70 14.46 -17.02
CA VAL A 379 33.16 13.24 -17.61
C VAL A 379 32.47 13.58 -18.92
N LEU A 380 32.98 13.06 -20.03
CA LEU A 380 32.31 13.11 -21.32
C LEU A 380 31.54 11.81 -21.55
N ILE A 381 30.24 11.94 -21.83
CA ILE A 381 29.33 10.80 -21.97
C ILE A 381 28.66 10.83 -23.34
N GLY A 382 28.66 9.70 -24.02
CA GLY A 382 27.96 9.51 -25.28
C GLY A 382 27.58 8.06 -25.50
N ASN A 383 26.97 7.76 -26.64
CA ASN A 383 26.57 6.38 -26.94
C ASN A 383 27.77 5.52 -27.35
N GLU A 384 28.61 6.05 -28.25
CA GLU A 384 29.74 5.33 -28.82
C GLU A 384 30.93 6.27 -29.05
N ILE A 385 32.14 5.72 -28.98
CA ILE A 385 33.36 6.42 -29.39
C ILE A 385 33.55 6.17 -30.89
N SER A 386 33.91 7.20 -31.65
CA SER A 386 34.15 7.08 -33.08
C SER A 386 35.39 6.24 -33.38
N ASP A 387 35.32 5.43 -34.44
CA ASP A 387 36.47 4.66 -34.98
C ASP A 387 37.27 5.44 -36.03
N SER A 388 36.89 6.69 -36.29
CA SER A 388 37.59 7.56 -37.23
C SER A 388 39.00 7.86 -36.75
N LYS A 389 39.99 7.53 -37.58
CA LYS A 389 41.41 7.85 -37.34
C LYS A 389 41.76 9.33 -37.55
N ILE A 390 40.79 10.16 -37.94
CA ILE A 390 40.99 11.58 -38.21
C ILE A 390 40.30 12.44 -37.15
N THR A 391 39.06 12.09 -36.79
CA THR A 391 38.20 12.92 -35.93
C THR A 391 38.11 12.38 -34.50
N ALA A 392 38.76 11.27 -34.19
CA ALA A 392 38.87 10.69 -32.85
C ALA A 392 40.30 10.19 -32.58
N ALA A 393 41.29 10.76 -33.27
CA ALA A 393 42.67 10.32 -33.19
C ALA A 393 43.25 10.61 -31.80
N ASP A 394 43.06 11.83 -31.32
CA ASP A 394 43.57 12.29 -30.03
C ASP A 394 42.85 11.57 -28.90
N LEU A 395 41.52 11.48 -28.97
CA LEU A 395 40.71 10.77 -27.97
C LEU A 395 41.15 9.31 -27.82
N ARG A 396 41.37 8.58 -28.91
CA ARG A 396 41.78 7.18 -28.84
C ARG A 396 43.22 7.03 -28.37
N SER A 397 44.12 7.92 -28.79
CA SER A 397 45.50 7.94 -28.32
C SER A 397 45.60 8.20 -26.82
N ASP A 398 44.85 9.18 -26.33
CA ASP A 398 44.79 9.54 -24.92
C ASP A 398 44.20 8.38 -24.08
N LEU A 399 43.13 7.73 -24.56
CA LEU A 399 42.58 6.52 -23.90
C LEU A 399 43.59 5.38 -23.81
N GLU A 400 44.33 5.09 -24.89
CA GLU A 400 45.29 4.00 -24.92
C GLU A 400 46.46 4.26 -23.97
N SER A 401 47.02 5.46 -24.01
CA SER A 401 48.18 5.84 -23.19
C SER A 401 47.87 5.84 -21.69
N ASN A 402 46.62 6.10 -21.30
CA ASN A 402 46.22 6.16 -19.90
C ASN A 402 45.74 4.81 -19.33
N LYS A 403 45.66 3.73 -20.13
CA LYS A 403 45.31 2.39 -19.63
C LYS A 403 46.21 1.89 -18.50
N ILE A 404 47.47 2.34 -18.48
CA ILE A 404 48.45 1.98 -17.45
C ILE A 404 47.99 2.32 -16.02
N HIS A 405 47.06 3.27 -15.89
CA HIS A 405 46.51 3.67 -14.59
C HIS A 405 45.40 2.73 -14.08
N GLY A 406 44.92 1.79 -14.91
CA GLY A 406 43.87 0.85 -14.51
C GLY A 406 42.50 1.49 -14.27
N GLU A 407 42.31 2.75 -14.65
CA GLU A 407 41.05 3.49 -14.53
C GLU A 407 40.32 3.48 -15.91
N PRO A 408 39.23 2.69 -16.08
CA PRO A 408 38.57 2.58 -17.38
C PRO A 408 38.02 3.93 -17.86
N GLY A 409 38.28 4.25 -19.13
CA GLY A 409 37.83 5.50 -19.75
C GLY A 409 38.66 6.73 -19.39
N LEU A 410 39.72 6.60 -18.57
CA LEU A 410 40.61 7.71 -18.25
C LEU A 410 41.35 8.18 -19.51
N VAL A 411 41.29 9.49 -19.77
CA VAL A 411 41.93 10.17 -20.91
C VAL A 411 43.03 11.11 -20.43
N GLN A 412 42.87 11.71 -19.25
CA GLN A 412 43.87 12.58 -18.68
C GLN A 412 43.80 12.53 -17.16
N LYS A 413 44.95 12.51 -16.50
CA LYS A 413 45.11 12.72 -15.05
C LYS A 413 46.18 13.77 -14.80
N THR A 414 45.84 14.86 -14.13
CA THR A 414 46.77 15.96 -13.85
C THR A 414 46.46 16.54 -12.48
N GLY A 415 47.31 16.25 -11.48
CA GLY A 415 47.04 16.61 -10.09
C GLY A 415 45.73 15.99 -9.59
N ASN A 416 44.84 16.83 -9.08
CA ASN A 416 43.50 16.48 -8.61
C ASN A 416 42.41 16.56 -9.69
N TYR A 417 42.79 16.71 -10.96
CA TYR A 417 41.88 16.78 -12.10
C TYR A 417 41.97 15.52 -12.97
N ARG A 418 40.81 14.98 -13.35
CA ARG A 418 40.70 13.84 -14.28
C ARG A 418 39.75 14.15 -15.41
N ILE A 419 40.06 13.67 -16.62
CA ILE A 419 39.12 13.61 -17.74
C ILE A 419 38.82 12.14 -17.99
N ILE A 420 37.54 11.79 -17.96
CA ILE A 420 37.03 10.43 -18.11
C ILE A 420 36.02 10.43 -19.25
N VAL A 421 36.11 9.45 -20.13
CA VAL A 421 35.15 9.23 -21.21
C VAL A 421 34.38 7.96 -20.92
N LYS A 422 33.06 8.07 -20.84
CA LYS A 422 32.16 6.93 -20.61
C LYS A 422 31.15 6.80 -21.74
N THR A 423 30.81 5.56 -22.05
CA THR A 423 29.67 5.25 -22.92
C THR A 423 28.43 4.97 -22.08
N TRP A 424 27.24 5.22 -22.63
CA TRP A 424 25.98 4.82 -22.01
C TRP A 424 25.94 3.33 -21.68
N LYS A 425 26.56 2.49 -22.53
CA LYS A 425 26.71 1.05 -22.27
C LYS A 425 27.49 0.76 -20.99
N GLN A 426 28.59 1.47 -20.74
CA GLN A 426 29.36 1.29 -19.52
C GLN A 426 28.55 1.71 -18.29
N ILE A 427 27.89 2.86 -18.35
CA ILE A 427 27.06 3.36 -17.25
C ILE A 427 25.94 2.35 -16.94
N LEU A 428 25.15 1.97 -17.93
CA LEU A 428 24.04 1.02 -17.76
C LEU A 428 24.52 -0.34 -17.27
N ASN A 429 25.65 -0.86 -17.77
CA ASN A 429 26.21 -2.13 -17.30
C ASN A 429 26.69 -2.05 -15.84
N GLU A 430 27.31 -0.94 -15.41
CA GLU A 430 27.68 -0.73 -14.01
C GLU A 430 26.44 -0.79 -13.10
N PHE A 431 25.30 -0.28 -13.57
CA PHE A 431 24.03 -0.37 -12.86
C PHE A 431 23.42 -1.77 -12.88
N GLU A 432 23.35 -2.41 -14.04
CA GLU A 432 22.87 -3.79 -14.15
C GLU A 432 23.66 -4.69 -13.21
N LEU A 433 24.99 -4.59 -13.16
CA LEU A 433 25.83 -5.37 -12.24
C LEU A 433 25.56 -5.03 -10.76
N ARG A 434 25.42 -3.75 -10.41
CA ARG A 434 25.16 -3.32 -9.03
C ARG A 434 23.81 -3.83 -8.51
N TYR A 435 22.80 -3.83 -9.38
CA TYR A 435 21.42 -4.15 -9.00
C TYR A 435 21.00 -5.58 -9.38
N ASN A 436 21.82 -6.35 -10.10
CA ASN A 436 21.50 -7.70 -10.58
C ASN A 436 20.98 -8.61 -9.45
N ASP A 437 21.74 -8.70 -8.35
CA ASP A 437 21.38 -9.56 -7.22
C ASP A 437 20.06 -9.16 -6.58
N ILE A 438 19.81 -7.86 -6.47
CA ILE A 438 18.58 -7.32 -5.89
C ILE A 438 17.41 -7.61 -6.83
N SER A 439 17.55 -7.30 -8.12
CA SER A 439 16.54 -7.54 -9.15
C SER A 439 16.13 -9.01 -9.22
N ASN A 440 17.11 -9.93 -9.22
CA ASN A 440 16.87 -11.37 -9.25
C ASN A 440 16.12 -11.85 -7.99
N ARG A 441 16.52 -11.38 -6.81
CA ARG A 441 15.82 -11.71 -5.55
C ARG A 441 14.40 -11.17 -5.51
N PHE A 442 14.17 -10.01 -6.11
CA PHE A 442 12.87 -9.38 -6.15
C PHE A 442 11.93 -10.01 -7.17
N SER A 443 12.47 -10.73 -8.16
CA SER A 443 11.71 -11.37 -9.26
C SER A 443 10.69 -10.40 -9.88
N LEU A 444 11.07 -9.12 -10.01
CA LEU A 444 10.24 -8.11 -10.64
C LEU A 444 10.00 -8.54 -12.09
N LYS A 445 8.74 -8.51 -12.51
CA LYS A 445 8.42 -8.58 -13.93
C LYS A 445 9.00 -7.33 -14.58
N GLU A 446 9.66 -7.49 -15.72
CA GLU A 446 10.08 -6.34 -16.53
C GLU A 446 8.87 -5.45 -16.80
N ILE A 447 9.07 -4.13 -16.71
CA ILE A 447 7.99 -3.21 -17.01
C ILE A 447 7.69 -3.32 -18.51
N GLU A 448 6.40 -3.42 -18.85
CA GLU A 448 6.00 -3.28 -20.23
C GLU A 448 6.13 -1.80 -20.59
N ILE A 449 7.18 -1.45 -21.34
CA ILE A 449 7.40 -0.08 -21.80
C ILE A 449 6.36 0.21 -22.89
N VAL A 450 5.26 0.85 -22.49
CA VAL A 450 4.16 1.23 -23.39
C VAL A 450 4.45 2.55 -24.14
N SER A 451 5.44 3.34 -23.68
CA SER A 451 5.74 4.66 -24.25
C SER A 451 6.57 4.57 -25.54
N GLU A 452 6.02 5.11 -26.63
CA GLU A 452 6.62 5.03 -27.98
C GLU A 452 7.49 6.25 -28.36
N THR A 453 7.63 7.27 -27.50
CA THR A 453 8.33 8.52 -27.86
C THR A 453 9.33 8.98 -26.80
N PRO A 454 10.43 9.65 -27.21
CA PRO A 454 11.39 10.26 -26.28
C PRO A 454 10.78 11.21 -25.24
N ASP A 455 9.80 12.02 -25.65
CA ASP A 455 9.13 12.97 -24.76
C ASP A 455 8.36 12.24 -23.65
N GLN A 456 7.65 11.16 -24.00
CA GLN A 456 6.89 10.38 -23.04
C GLN A 456 7.82 9.62 -22.08
N LEU A 457 8.86 8.96 -22.60
CA LEU A 457 9.88 8.29 -21.77
C LEU A 457 10.54 9.26 -20.78
N THR A 458 10.85 10.48 -21.24
CA THR A 458 11.45 11.52 -20.38
C THR A 458 10.49 11.94 -19.26
N LYS A 459 9.20 12.09 -19.56
CA LYS A 459 8.17 12.39 -18.56
C LYS A 459 7.98 11.25 -17.55
N ASP A 460 7.98 10.00 -18.03
CA ASP A 460 7.84 8.82 -17.20
C ASP A 460 9.02 8.69 -16.23
N ILE A 461 10.25 8.87 -16.73
CA ILE A 461 11.48 8.91 -15.91
C ILE A 461 11.36 10.01 -14.86
N LYS A 462 10.98 11.23 -15.24
CA LYS A 462 10.85 12.34 -14.30
C LYS A 462 9.84 12.05 -13.19
N LYS A 463 8.69 11.47 -13.54
CA LYS A 463 7.65 11.09 -12.57
C LYS A 463 8.14 10.04 -11.57
N LEU A 464 8.88 9.03 -12.05
CA LEU A 464 9.49 8.00 -11.19
C LEU A 464 10.58 8.60 -10.27
N SER A 465 11.34 9.58 -10.75
CA SER A 465 12.32 10.28 -9.92
C SER A 465 11.67 11.10 -8.80
N GLU A 466 10.50 11.70 -9.06
CA GLU A 466 9.75 12.47 -8.06
C GLU A 466 9.08 11.57 -7.01
N SER A 467 8.69 10.32 -7.34
CA SER A 467 8.17 9.36 -6.36
C SER A 467 9.25 8.74 -5.47
N ALA A 468 10.49 8.72 -5.95
CA ALA A 468 11.64 8.12 -5.26
C ALA A 468 12.29 9.05 -4.21
N LEU A 469 11.96 10.35 -4.20
CA LEU A 469 12.44 11.38 -3.25
C LEU A 469 11.52 11.48 -2.02
#